data_AF-A0A2D4NBN9-F1
#
_entry.id   AF-A0A2D4NBN9-F1
#
_cell.length_a   1.000
_cell.length_b   1.000
_cell.length_c   1.000
_cell.angle_alpha   90.00
_cell.angle_beta   90.00
_cell.angle_gamma   90.00
#
_symmetry.space_group_name_H-M   'P 1'
#
loop_
_entity.id
_entity.type
_entity.pdbx_description
1 polymer ?
#
loop_
_entity_poly.entity_id
_entity_poly.type
_entity_poly.pdbx_seq_one_letter_code
_entity_poly.pdbx_strand_id
1 'polypeptide(L)'
;PSRLCAHKCENTAGSYYCSCTMGFKLSSDERSCEDLNECESSPCSQECANVYGSYQCYCRRGYQLSDIDGITCEDIDECALPTGGHICAYRCINVAGSFQCTCPPSGYKLAPNARNCQDIDECLTETHTCSHNQTCFNIQGGFRCLSLECPENYRKSGDTRCERLPCPALTECQQLPLRITSYHLSFPTNLQAPLDIFRMGPSNVVSGDHLHFAILSGNEGGFFAVRKVDGHRGVVSLQRPVPEPRDLLLRIQMQVSRHGRVSTSLAELWIFVTAQL
;
A
#
# COMPACT_ATOMS: atom_id res chain seq x y z
N PRO A 1 63.92 -37.28 9.53
CA PRO A 1 64.30 -36.75 8.19
C PRO A 1 63.76 -35.33 8.01
N SER A 2 64.60 -34.32 8.24
CA SER A 2 64.26 -32.90 8.06
C SER A 2 64.08 -32.61 6.57
N ARG A 3 62.89 -32.17 6.18
CA ARG A 3 62.58 -31.77 4.80
C ARG A 3 63.47 -30.57 4.42
N LEU A 4 64.26 -30.68 3.34
CA LEU A 4 65.26 -29.67 2.92
C LEU A 4 64.61 -28.39 2.33
N CYS A 5 63.43 -28.53 1.72
CA CYS A 5 62.58 -27.44 1.21
C CYS A 5 61.14 -27.63 1.73
N ALA A 6 60.39 -26.53 1.90
CA ALA A 6 58.98 -26.58 2.30
C ALA A 6 58.06 -27.21 1.23
N HIS A 7 58.19 -26.75 -0.02
CA HIS A 7 57.37 -27.20 -1.16
C HIS A 7 58.16 -28.07 -2.15
N LYS A 8 58.73 -27.46 -3.20
CA LYS A 8 59.44 -28.17 -4.29
C LYS A 8 60.95 -27.96 -4.17
N CYS A 9 61.72 -29.01 -4.44
CA CYS A 9 63.18 -29.01 -4.45
C CYS A 9 63.67 -29.44 -5.83
N GLU A 10 64.54 -28.65 -6.44
CA GLU A 10 65.14 -28.95 -7.73
C GLU A 10 66.67 -29.00 -7.60
N ASN A 11 67.26 -30.13 -7.98
CA ASN A 11 68.70 -30.34 -7.88
C ASN A 11 69.42 -29.63 -9.02
N THR A 12 70.53 -28.98 -8.70
CA THR A 12 71.46 -28.37 -9.67
C THR A 12 72.83 -29.03 -9.53
N ALA A 13 73.74 -28.80 -10.47
CA ALA A 13 75.09 -29.36 -10.40
C ALA A 13 75.83 -28.83 -9.16
N GLY A 14 75.95 -29.66 -8.12
CA GLY A 14 76.63 -29.31 -6.86
C GLY A 14 75.78 -28.55 -5.84
N SER A 15 74.48 -28.31 -6.10
CA SER A 15 73.58 -27.60 -5.19
C SER A 15 72.11 -28.00 -5.41
N TYR A 16 71.19 -27.28 -4.80
CA TYR A 16 69.74 -27.38 -5.02
C TYR A 16 69.11 -25.99 -4.88
N TYR A 17 67.94 -25.79 -5.46
CA TYR A 17 67.12 -24.61 -5.19
C TYR A 17 65.69 -25.02 -4.84
N CYS A 18 65.09 -24.27 -3.91
CA CYS A 18 63.71 -24.48 -3.51
C CYS A 18 62.79 -23.57 -4.32
N SER A 19 61.60 -24.06 -4.68
CA SER A 19 60.55 -23.26 -5.31
C SER A 19 59.20 -23.50 -4.64
N CYS A 20 58.37 -22.47 -4.66
CA CYS A 20 57.05 -22.50 -4.06
C CYS A 20 55.97 -22.79 -5.11
N THR A 21 54.91 -23.46 -4.69
CA THR A 21 53.70 -23.64 -5.50
C THR A 21 52.98 -22.30 -5.70
N MET A 22 52.07 -22.22 -6.68
CA MET A 22 51.22 -21.04 -6.90
C MET A 22 50.53 -20.61 -5.59
N GLY A 23 50.42 -19.30 -5.36
CA GLY A 23 49.90 -18.71 -4.12
C GLY A 23 50.94 -18.53 -3.00
N PHE A 24 52.22 -18.81 -3.26
CA PHE A 24 53.27 -18.69 -2.25
C PHE A 24 54.54 -18.04 -2.82
N LYS A 25 55.24 -17.28 -1.97
CA LYS A 25 56.55 -16.68 -2.26
C LYS A 25 57.63 -17.32 -1.40
N LEU A 26 58.86 -17.36 -1.93
CA LEU A 26 60.01 -17.89 -1.18
C LEU A 26 60.39 -16.89 -0.08
N SER A 27 60.55 -17.39 1.15
CA SER A 27 60.97 -16.59 2.31
C SER A 27 62.46 -16.24 2.23
N SER A 28 62.91 -15.35 3.12
CA SER A 28 64.31 -14.89 3.19
C SER A 28 65.33 -16.00 3.51
N ASP A 29 64.86 -17.17 3.98
CA ASP A 29 65.71 -18.34 4.27
C ASP A 29 65.97 -19.22 3.05
N GLU A 30 65.43 -18.86 1.87
CA GLU A 30 65.50 -19.58 0.59
C GLU A 30 64.99 -21.03 0.65
N ARG A 31 64.24 -21.41 1.69
CA ARG A 31 63.78 -22.79 1.94
C ARG A 31 62.31 -22.88 2.31
N SER A 32 61.79 -21.88 3.01
CA SER A 32 60.41 -21.78 3.45
C SER A 32 59.56 -21.02 2.44
N CYS A 33 58.29 -21.37 2.37
CA CYS A 33 57.32 -20.69 1.50
C CYS A 33 56.31 -19.97 2.39
N GLU A 34 56.21 -18.66 2.18
CA GLU A 34 55.21 -17.81 2.81
C GLU A 34 54.04 -17.60 1.86
N ASP A 35 52.86 -17.51 2.44
CA ASP A 35 51.65 -17.20 1.72
C ASP A 35 51.79 -15.86 0.96
N LEU A 36 51.43 -15.85 -0.31
CA LEU A 36 51.44 -14.62 -1.12
C LEU A 36 50.14 -13.88 -0.84
N ASN A 37 50.21 -12.67 -0.30
CA ASN A 37 49.01 -11.86 -0.10
C ASN A 37 48.56 -11.22 -1.42
N GLU A 38 47.71 -11.89 -2.20
CA GLU A 38 47.25 -11.33 -3.49
C GLU A 38 46.40 -10.08 -3.32
N CYS A 39 45.78 -9.87 -2.14
CA CYS A 39 44.97 -8.68 -1.86
C CYS A 39 45.77 -7.36 -1.87
N GLU A 40 47.10 -7.39 -1.78
CA GLU A 40 47.93 -6.19 -1.93
C GLU A 40 47.80 -5.55 -3.33
N SER A 41 47.41 -6.33 -4.32
CA SER A 41 47.18 -5.87 -5.70
C SER A 41 45.74 -5.41 -5.98
N SER A 42 44.85 -5.45 -4.99
CA SER A 42 43.41 -5.17 -5.12
C SER A 42 42.74 -5.94 -6.29
N PRO A 43 42.82 -7.29 -6.33
CA PRO A 43 42.31 -8.09 -7.44
C PRO A 43 40.77 -8.16 -7.49
N CYS A 44 40.10 -7.93 -6.36
CA CYS A 44 38.65 -7.97 -6.23
C CYS A 44 38.02 -6.61 -6.50
N SER A 45 36.79 -6.59 -7.05
CA SER A 45 36.10 -5.32 -7.29
C SER A 45 35.64 -4.62 -6.00
N GLN A 46 35.47 -5.37 -4.90
CA GLN A 46 35.07 -4.86 -3.59
C GLN A 46 35.98 -5.36 -2.47
N GLU A 47 35.59 -6.38 -1.72
CA GLU A 47 36.34 -6.86 -0.55
C GLU A 47 37.21 -8.07 -0.93
N CYS A 48 38.42 -8.12 -0.39
CA CYS A 48 39.38 -9.21 -0.60
C CYS A 48 39.83 -9.76 0.75
N ALA A 49 39.78 -11.07 0.92
CA ALA A 49 40.46 -11.74 2.03
C ALA A 49 41.54 -12.66 1.49
N ASN A 50 42.74 -12.47 2.03
CA ASN A 50 43.85 -13.38 1.79
C ASN A 50 43.60 -14.70 2.53
N VAL A 51 43.69 -15.82 1.84
CA VAL A 51 43.50 -17.15 2.41
C VAL A 51 44.73 -18.00 2.13
N TYR A 52 45.03 -18.99 2.96
CA TYR A 52 46.24 -19.78 2.76
C TYR A 52 46.27 -20.45 1.37
N GLY A 53 47.22 -20.04 0.54
CA GLY A 53 47.45 -20.49 -0.84
C GLY A 53 46.60 -19.81 -1.91
N SER A 54 45.80 -18.79 -1.59
CA SER A 54 44.98 -18.03 -2.56
C SER A 54 44.33 -16.77 -1.95
N TYR A 55 43.31 -16.23 -2.61
CA TYR A 55 42.47 -15.16 -2.08
C TYR A 55 40.99 -15.45 -2.38
N GLN A 56 40.10 -14.81 -1.62
CA GLN A 56 38.66 -14.84 -1.86
C GLN A 56 38.11 -13.43 -1.95
N CYS A 57 37.27 -13.19 -2.96
CA CYS A 57 36.55 -11.94 -3.12
C CYS A 57 35.17 -12.03 -2.47
N TYR A 58 34.78 -10.97 -1.78
CA TYR A 58 33.46 -10.83 -1.18
C TYR A 58 32.81 -9.54 -1.62
N CYS A 59 31.48 -9.60 -1.68
CA CYS A 59 30.65 -8.48 -2.06
C CYS A 59 29.99 -7.88 -0.83
N ARG A 60 29.93 -6.54 -0.80
CA ARG A 60 29.17 -5.79 0.17
C ARG A 60 27.70 -6.16 0.06
N ARG A 61 26.95 -5.87 1.13
CA ARG A 61 25.50 -6.07 1.15
C ARG A 61 24.84 -5.37 -0.05
N GLY A 62 23.93 -6.07 -0.72
CA GLY A 62 23.23 -5.58 -1.92
C GLY A 62 23.91 -6.00 -3.24
N TYR A 63 25.03 -6.72 -3.16
CA TYR A 63 25.76 -7.21 -4.33
C TYR A 63 25.95 -8.72 -4.24
N GLN A 64 26.12 -9.35 -5.40
CA GLN A 64 26.46 -10.77 -5.53
C GLN A 64 27.74 -10.95 -6.33
N LEU A 65 28.52 -11.99 -6.01
CA LEU A 65 29.73 -12.31 -6.75
C LEU A 65 29.35 -12.90 -8.11
N SER A 66 29.96 -12.41 -9.17
CA SER A 66 29.70 -12.88 -10.54
C SER A 66 30.14 -14.34 -10.67
N ASP A 67 29.24 -15.18 -11.17
CA ASP A 67 29.50 -16.60 -11.43
C ASP A 67 30.50 -16.82 -12.58
N ILE A 68 30.83 -15.76 -13.32
CA ILE A 68 31.70 -15.82 -14.51
C ILE A 68 33.18 -15.78 -14.10
N ASP A 69 33.56 -14.81 -13.27
CA ASP A 69 34.96 -14.51 -12.96
C ASP A 69 35.33 -14.70 -11.49
N GLY A 70 34.35 -14.80 -10.59
CA GLY A 70 34.57 -14.95 -9.15
C GLY A 70 35.28 -13.76 -8.48
N ILE A 71 35.36 -12.61 -9.15
CA ILE A 71 36.07 -11.41 -8.66
C ILE A 71 35.22 -10.13 -8.76
N THR A 72 34.25 -10.10 -9.67
CA THR A 72 33.39 -8.94 -9.90
C THR A 72 32.12 -9.05 -9.07
N CYS A 73 31.82 -8.01 -8.32
CA CYS A 73 30.56 -7.86 -7.59
C CYS A 73 29.53 -7.11 -8.44
N GLU A 74 28.44 -7.80 -8.76
CA GLU A 74 27.31 -7.28 -9.52
C GLU A 74 26.20 -6.86 -8.55
N ASP A 75 25.53 -5.78 -8.89
CA ASP A 75 24.40 -5.26 -8.11
C ASP A 75 23.22 -6.24 -8.16
N ILE A 76 22.61 -6.51 -7.01
CA ILE A 76 21.41 -7.36 -6.96
C ILE A 76 20.22 -6.48 -7.31
N ASP A 77 19.63 -6.69 -8.48
CA ASP A 77 18.40 -5.99 -8.85
C ASP A 77 17.21 -6.55 -8.05
N GLU A 78 16.92 -5.94 -6.90
CA GLU A 78 15.83 -6.42 -6.04
C GLU A 78 14.44 -6.20 -6.68
N CYS A 79 14.34 -5.29 -7.65
CA CYS A 79 13.10 -5.05 -8.40
C CYS A 79 12.83 -6.16 -9.43
N ALA A 80 13.86 -6.82 -9.94
CA ALA A 80 13.76 -7.93 -10.89
C ALA A 80 13.57 -9.31 -10.24
N LEU A 81 13.72 -9.41 -8.90
CA LEU A 81 13.50 -10.67 -8.19
C LEU A 81 12.04 -11.14 -8.28
N PRO A 82 11.75 -12.45 -8.18
CA PRO A 82 10.38 -12.98 -8.22
C PRO A 82 9.45 -12.43 -7.13
N THR A 83 10.04 -12.00 -6.01
CA THR A 83 9.35 -11.30 -4.91
C THR A 83 9.36 -9.77 -5.06
N GLY A 84 10.14 -9.24 -6.02
CA GLY A 84 10.40 -7.83 -6.31
C GLY A 84 9.13 -7.00 -6.56
N GLY A 85 8.14 -7.60 -7.23
CA GLY A 85 6.83 -6.99 -7.48
C GLY A 85 6.01 -6.68 -6.23
N HIS A 86 6.38 -7.21 -5.06
CA HIS A 86 5.68 -6.97 -3.78
C HIS A 86 6.54 -6.22 -2.75
N ILE A 87 7.73 -5.74 -3.10
CA ILE A 87 8.61 -5.02 -2.16
C ILE A 87 8.14 -3.56 -1.97
N CYS A 88 7.60 -2.96 -3.04
CA CYS A 88 7.07 -1.59 -3.06
C CYS A 88 5.57 -1.62 -3.33
N ALA A 89 4.82 -0.67 -2.75
CA ALA A 89 3.39 -0.55 -2.99
C ALA A 89 3.02 0.07 -4.34
N TYR A 90 3.96 0.64 -5.09
CA TYR A 90 3.68 1.24 -6.40
C TYR A 90 4.81 0.97 -7.41
N ARG A 91 5.97 1.62 -7.25
CA ARG A 91 7.09 1.46 -8.20
C ARG A 91 8.40 1.22 -7.46
N CYS A 92 9.14 0.20 -7.91
CA CYS A 92 10.50 -0.11 -7.47
C CYS A 92 11.50 0.46 -8.48
N ILE A 93 12.60 1.03 -7.97
CA ILE A 93 13.73 1.53 -8.75
C ILE A 93 15.00 0.90 -8.17
N ASN A 94 15.71 0.11 -8.98
CA ASN A 94 16.98 -0.48 -8.57
C ASN A 94 18.07 0.61 -8.50
N VAL A 95 18.88 0.59 -7.44
CA VAL A 95 20.00 1.52 -7.25
C VAL A 95 21.22 0.77 -6.75
N ALA A 96 22.43 1.29 -6.97
CA ALA A 96 23.64 0.58 -6.54
C ALA A 96 23.61 0.23 -5.03
N GLY A 97 23.60 -1.06 -4.73
CA GLY A 97 23.60 -1.68 -3.41
C GLY A 97 22.22 -1.77 -2.73
N SER A 98 21.14 -1.35 -3.38
CA SER A 98 19.77 -1.41 -2.83
C SER A 98 18.67 -1.08 -3.86
N PHE A 99 17.48 -0.76 -3.37
CA PHE A 99 16.37 -0.28 -4.17
C PHE A 99 15.69 0.91 -3.50
N GLN A 100 14.93 1.67 -4.28
CA GLN A 100 14.08 2.75 -3.80
C GLN A 100 12.65 2.54 -4.27
N CYS A 101 11.70 2.65 -3.35
CA CYS A 101 10.29 2.69 -3.70
C CYS A 101 9.84 4.13 -3.94
N THR A 102 9.02 4.34 -4.96
CA THR A 102 8.36 5.62 -5.24
C THR A 102 6.85 5.44 -5.24
N CYS A 103 6.15 6.55 -5.02
CA CYS A 103 4.68 6.64 -5.05
C CYS A 103 4.22 7.45 -6.27
N PRO A 104 2.93 7.41 -6.63
CA PRO A 104 2.39 8.28 -7.66
C PRO A 104 2.78 9.74 -7.38
N PRO A 105 3.07 10.53 -8.43
CA PRO A 105 3.58 11.89 -8.29
C PRO A 105 2.59 12.85 -7.63
N SER A 106 1.30 12.51 -7.60
CA SER A 106 0.22 13.29 -6.99
C SER A 106 -0.64 12.40 -6.09
N GLY A 107 -1.16 12.97 -5.00
CA GLY A 107 -2.11 12.31 -4.10
C GLY A 107 -1.50 11.35 -3.08
N TYR A 108 -0.21 11.01 -3.20
CA TYR A 108 0.46 10.09 -2.28
C TYR A 108 1.86 10.54 -1.91
N LYS A 109 2.28 10.17 -0.70
CA LYS A 109 3.65 10.31 -0.21
C LYS A 109 4.19 8.96 0.25
N LEU A 110 5.51 8.80 0.17
CA LEU A 110 6.16 7.60 0.69
C LEU A 110 6.00 7.54 2.22
N ALA A 111 5.49 6.42 2.71
CA ALA A 111 5.31 6.18 4.13
C ALA A 111 6.67 6.04 4.85
N PRO A 112 6.73 6.17 6.19
CA PRO A 112 7.99 6.08 6.95
C PRO A 112 8.75 4.76 6.78
N ASN A 113 8.08 3.69 6.33
CA ASN A 113 8.72 2.42 6.04
C ASN A 113 9.43 2.37 4.67
N ALA A 114 9.43 3.47 3.92
CA ALA A 114 10.03 3.62 2.60
C ALA A 114 9.53 2.61 1.54
N ARG A 115 8.35 2.01 1.75
CA ARG A 115 7.79 0.97 0.87
C ARG A 115 6.35 1.21 0.48
N ASN A 116 5.55 1.71 1.42
CA ASN A 116 4.13 1.94 1.19
C ASN A 116 3.85 3.38 0.76
N CYS A 117 2.73 3.57 0.09
CA CYS A 117 2.22 4.89 -0.26
C CYS A 117 1.09 5.27 0.68
N GLN A 118 1.26 6.40 1.35
CA GLN A 118 0.23 7.00 2.19
C GLN A 118 -0.46 8.10 1.40
N ASP A 119 -1.78 8.06 1.41
CA ASP A 119 -2.63 9.12 0.88
C ASP A 119 -2.30 10.48 1.51
N ILE A 120 -2.29 11.52 0.69
CA ILE A 120 -2.14 12.90 1.16
C ILE A 120 -3.55 13.44 1.38
N ASP A 121 -3.90 13.72 2.63
CA ASP A 121 -5.20 14.33 2.93
C ASP A 121 -5.16 15.82 2.57
N GLU A 122 -5.57 16.17 1.36
CA GLU A 122 -5.53 17.56 0.89
C GLU A 122 -6.54 18.47 1.62
N CYS A 123 -7.55 17.87 2.27
CA CYS A 123 -8.50 18.57 3.11
C CYS A 123 -7.87 19.00 4.44
N LEU A 124 -7.02 18.16 5.03
CA LEU A 124 -6.28 18.48 6.24
C LEU A 124 -5.07 19.38 5.99
N THR A 125 -4.40 19.26 4.84
CA THR A 125 -3.24 20.10 4.50
C THR A 125 -3.61 21.44 3.87
N GLU A 126 -4.90 21.72 3.66
CA GLU A 126 -5.43 22.93 3.01
C GLU A 126 -4.83 23.18 1.60
N THR A 127 -4.40 22.11 0.92
CA THR A 127 -3.84 22.17 -0.44
C THR A 127 -4.90 21.95 -1.52
N HIS A 128 -6.15 21.72 -1.11
CA HIS A 128 -7.28 21.55 -2.01
C HIS A 128 -7.67 22.87 -2.71
N THR A 129 -8.32 22.76 -3.87
CA THR A 129 -8.79 23.92 -4.66
C THR A 129 -10.31 24.13 -4.57
N CYS A 130 -10.95 23.66 -3.50
CA CYS A 130 -12.39 23.82 -3.30
C CYS A 130 -12.79 25.29 -3.13
N SER A 131 -13.95 25.65 -3.68
CA SER A 131 -14.54 26.98 -3.49
C SER A 131 -15.03 27.17 -2.05
N HIS A 132 -15.16 28.41 -1.58
CA HIS A 132 -15.64 28.74 -0.23
C HIS A 132 -17.04 28.18 0.11
N ASN A 133 -17.86 27.89 -0.90
CA ASN A 133 -19.21 27.31 -0.74
C ASN A 133 -19.23 25.77 -0.85
N GLN A 134 -18.08 25.13 -1.00
CA GLN A 134 -17.92 23.69 -1.10
C GLN A 134 -17.23 23.13 0.15
N THR A 135 -17.58 21.90 0.50
CA THR A 135 -16.90 21.14 1.55
C THR A 135 -15.90 20.20 0.90
N CYS A 136 -14.66 20.21 1.41
CA CYS A 136 -13.62 19.27 0.96
C CYS A 136 -13.88 17.89 1.57
N PHE A 137 -13.81 16.85 0.73
CA PHE A 137 -13.83 15.46 1.15
C PHE A 137 -12.60 14.74 0.61
N ASN A 138 -11.79 14.19 1.51
CA ASN A 138 -10.59 13.45 1.16
C ASN A 138 -10.96 12.07 0.60
N ILE A 139 -10.33 11.67 -0.49
CA ILE A 139 -10.50 10.36 -1.11
C ILE A 139 -9.14 9.75 -1.40
N GLN A 140 -9.07 8.43 -1.59
CA GLN A 140 -7.78 7.80 -1.85
C GLN A 140 -7.18 8.27 -3.20
N GLY A 141 -6.06 9.00 -3.12
CA GLY A 141 -5.32 9.60 -4.22
C GLY A 141 -5.76 11.01 -4.61
N GLY A 142 -6.57 11.69 -3.80
CA GLY A 142 -6.96 13.08 -4.04
C GLY A 142 -8.15 13.54 -3.21
N PHE A 143 -8.88 14.54 -3.71
CA PHE A 143 -10.05 15.07 -3.00
C PHE A 143 -11.24 15.29 -3.92
N ARG A 144 -12.40 15.55 -3.31
CA ARG A 144 -13.63 15.99 -3.96
C ARG A 144 -14.16 17.23 -3.27
N CYS A 145 -14.54 18.23 -4.04
CA CYS A 145 -15.22 19.42 -3.56
C CYS A 145 -16.71 19.25 -3.78
N LEU A 146 -17.46 19.13 -2.69
CA LEU A 146 -18.87 18.77 -2.75
C LEU A 146 -19.72 19.91 -2.20
N SER A 147 -20.78 20.25 -2.92
CA SER A 147 -21.82 21.16 -2.47
C SER A 147 -23.08 20.35 -2.14
N LEU A 148 -23.67 20.62 -0.99
CA LEU A 148 -24.98 20.05 -0.65
C LEU A 148 -26.09 20.93 -1.21
N GLU A 149 -26.83 20.37 -2.17
CA GLU A 149 -28.06 20.95 -2.71
C GLU A 149 -29.27 20.17 -2.18
N CYS A 150 -30.16 20.87 -1.48
CA CYS A 150 -31.37 20.24 -0.97
C CYS A 150 -32.47 20.27 -2.05
N PRO A 151 -33.21 19.15 -2.25
CA PRO A 151 -34.35 19.13 -3.15
C PRO A 151 -35.44 20.14 -2.74
N GLU A 152 -36.38 20.42 -3.66
CA GLU A 152 -37.56 21.22 -3.34
C GLU A 152 -38.29 20.68 -2.10
N ASN A 153 -38.81 21.59 -1.27
CA ASN A 153 -39.44 21.30 0.02
C ASN A 153 -38.50 20.82 1.13
N TYR A 154 -37.19 20.96 0.96
CA TYR A 154 -36.20 20.75 2.02
C TYR A 154 -35.39 22.01 2.28
N ARG A 155 -34.96 22.19 3.52
CA ARG A 155 -33.96 23.20 3.92
C ARG A 155 -32.66 22.51 4.33
N LYS A 156 -31.53 23.17 4.07
CA LYS A 156 -30.22 22.74 4.57
C LYS A 156 -30.18 22.85 6.10
N SER A 157 -29.73 21.79 6.74
CA SER A 157 -29.62 21.64 8.19
C SER A 157 -28.25 21.03 8.53
N GLY A 158 -27.20 21.83 8.35
CA GLY A 158 -25.79 21.40 8.43
C GLY A 158 -25.20 21.07 7.05
N ASP A 159 -23.96 20.63 7.02
CA ASP A 159 -23.21 20.48 5.75
C ASP A 159 -23.63 19.26 4.92
N THR A 160 -24.22 18.24 5.55
CA THR A 160 -24.54 16.96 4.91
C THR A 160 -26.00 16.57 5.02
N ARG A 161 -26.87 17.45 5.50
CA ARG A 161 -28.26 17.10 5.83
C ARG A 161 -29.27 18.12 5.35
N CYS A 162 -30.35 17.59 4.78
CA CYS A 162 -31.54 18.31 4.39
C CYS A 162 -32.73 17.87 5.25
N GLU A 163 -33.47 18.83 5.79
CA GLU A 163 -34.69 18.60 6.56
C GLU A 163 -35.91 19.02 5.77
N ARG A 164 -36.91 18.15 5.73
CA ARG A 164 -38.17 18.44 5.05
C ARG A 164 -38.87 19.60 5.74
N LEU A 165 -39.33 20.56 4.96
CA LEU A 165 -40.15 21.68 5.45
C LEU A 165 -41.50 21.18 5.97
N PRO A 166 -42.17 21.93 6.87
CA PRO A 166 -43.52 21.59 7.31
C PRO A 166 -44.46 21.45 6.12
N CYS A 167 -45.07 20.29 5.95
CA CYS A 167 -46.05 20.08 4.90
C CYS A 167 -47.38 20.75 5.30
N PRO A 168 -48.00 21.56 4.42
CA PRO A 168 -49.42 21.87 4.54
C PRO A 168 -50.24 20.56 4.42
N ALA A 169 -51.56 20.61 4.65
CA ALA A 169 -52.45 19.44 4.67
C ALA A 169 -52.66 18.76 3.28
N LEU A 170 -51.57 18.43 2.61
CA LEU A 170 -51.45 17.68 1.36
C LEU A 170 -50.81 16.32 1.67
N THR A 171 -51.51 15.26 1.30
CA THR A 171 -51.16 13.86 1.57
C THR A 171 -49.91 13.39 0.81
N GLU A 172 -49.52 14.03 -0.30
CA GLU A 172 -48.32 13.66 -1.06
C GLU A 172 -47.01 14.03 -0.36
N CYS A 173 -46.92 15.24 0.23
CA CYS A 173 -45.72 15.69 0.94
C CYS A 173 -45.41 14.81 2.16
N GLN A 174 -46.43 14.20 2.78
CA GLN A 174 -46.28 13.27 3.90
C GLN A 174 -45.54 11.98 3.55
N GLN A 175 -45.49 11.61 2.27
CA GLN A 175 -44.77 10.43 1.80
C GLN A 175 -43.27 10.68 1.64
N LEU A 176 -42.85 11.95 1.58
CA LEU A 176 -41.45 12.33 1.45
C LEU A 176 -40.66 12.03 2.74
N PRO A 177 -39.38 11.65 2.62
CA PRO A 177 -38.49 11.47 3.77
C PRO A 177 -38.47 12.69 4.70
N LEU A 178 -38.43 12.47 6.01
CA LEU A 178 -38.27 13.55 6.99
C LEU A 178 -36.89 14.21 6.89
N ARG A 179 -35.88 13.41 6.56
CA ARG A 179 -34.48 13.80 6.49
C ARG A 179 -33.81 13.10 5.33
N ILE A 180 -32.98 13.84 4.60
CA ILE A 180 -32.04 13.32 3.63
C ILE A 180 -30.64 13.62 4.19
N THR A 181 -29.80 12.61 4.34
CA THR A 181 -28.43 12.78 4.83
C THR A 181 -27.45 12.17 3.83
N SER A 182 -26.53 12.99 3.35
CA SER A 182 -25.48 12.59 2.43
C SER A 182 -24.27 12.12 3.23
N TYR A 183 -23.71 10.99 2.84
CA TYR A 183 -22.46 10.48 3.39
C TYR A 183 -21.51 10.20 2.24
N HIS A 184 -20.23 10.38 2.51
CA HIS A 184 -19.18 10.20 1.52
C HIS A 184 -18.24 9.10 2.02
N LEU A 185 -17.96 8.12 1.15
CA LEU A 185 -17.11 6.97 1.43
C LEU A 185 -16.09 6.87 0.32
N SER A 186 -14.86 6.49 0.63
CA SER A 186 -13.83 6.20 -0.36
C SER A 186 -13.13 4.90 -0.02
N PHE A 187 -12.91 4.07 -1.04
CA PHE A 187 -12.14 2.83 -0.94
C PHE A 187 -11.59 2.44 -2.32
N PRO A 188 -10.52 1.63 -2.40
CA PRO A 188 -9.91 1.26 -3.66
C PRO A 188 -10.74 0.20 -4.41
N THR A 189 -10.49 0.07 -5.71
CA THR A 189 -10.97 -1.06 -6.51
C THR A 189 -10.50 -2.39 -5.93
N ASN A 190 -11.22 -3.46 -6.27
CA ASN A 190 -10.86 -4.82 -5.89
C ASN A 190 -10.73 -5.09 -4.38
N LEU A 191 -11.36 -4.25 -3.54
CA LEU A 191 -11.41 -4.46 -2.10
C LEU A 191 -12.01 -5.84 -1.76
N GLN A 192 -11.38 -6.54 -0.81
CA GLN A 192 -11.79 -7.87 -0.40
C GLN A 192 -13.20 -7.85 0.20
N ALA A 193 -14.10 -8.65 -0.39
CA ALA A 193 -15.50 -8.78 0.02
C ALA A 193 -15.77 -10.21 0.56
N PRO A 194 -16.75 -10.41 1.47
CA PRO A 194 -17.70 -9.41 1.95
C PRO A 194 -17.13 -8.47 3.02
N LEU A 195 -17.51 -7.19 2.99
CA LEU A 195 -17.07 -6.18 3.96
C LEU A 195 -18.19 -5.20 4.32
N ASP A 196 -18.35 -4.89 5.61
CA ASP A 196 -19.25 -3.85 6.08
C ASP A 196 -18.64 -2.47 5.86
N ILE A 197 -19.23 -1.66 4.99
CA ILE A 197 -18.68 -0.35 4.58
C ILE A 197 -19.41 0.85 5.20
N PHE A 198 -20.65 0.64 5.67
CA PHE A 198 -21.43 1.72 6.26
C PHE A 198 -22.41 1.19 7.31
N ARG A 199 -22.56 1.93 8.41
CA ARG A 199 -23.49 1.60 9.49
C ARG A 199 -24.46 2.77 9.67
N MET A 200 -25.73 2.44 9.82
CA MET A 200 -26.81 3.42 10.02
C MET A 200 -27.78 2.97 11.09
N GLY A 201 -28.49 3.94 11.65
CA GLY A 201 -29.54 3.70 12.63
C GLY A 201 -30.15 5.03 13.08
N PRO A 202 -31.29 4.99 13.77
CA PRO A 202 -31.88 6.19 14.34
C PRO A 202 -30.99 6.73 15.47
N SER A 203 -30.94 8.05 15.64
CA SER A 203 -30.18 8.69 16.72
C SER A 203 -30.70 8.28 18.11
N ASN A 204 -32.01 8.03 18.23
CA ASN A 204 -32.66 7.58 19.45
C ASN A 204 -33.45 6.30 19.16
N VAL A 205 -33.06 5.21 19.80
CA VAL A 205 -33.71 3.91 19.71
C VAL A 205 -34.68 3.76 20.88
N VAL A 206 -35.95 3.46 20.61
CA VAL A 206 -36.95 3.17 21.64
C VAL A 206 -37.37 1.71 21.55
N SER A 207 -37.56 1.07 22.71
CA SER A 207 -38.03 -0.31 22.78
C SER A 207 -39.37 -0.46 22.05
N GLY A 208 -39.44 -1.37 21.08
CA GLY A 208 -40.61 -1.60 20.23
C GLY A 208 -40.53 -0.96 18.83
N ASP A 209 -39.47 -0.21 18.51
CA ASP A 209 -39.24 0.31 17.17
C ASP A 209 -38.95 -0.80 16.16
N HIS A 210 -39.67 -0.80 15.04
CA HIS A 210 -39.41 -1.72 13.94
C HIS A 210 -38.71 -0.96 12.80
N LEU A 211 -37.44 -1.32 12.58
CA LEU A 211 -36.62 -0.75 11.49
C LEU A 211 -36.68 -1.61 10.24
N HIS A 212 -36.91 -0.96 9.11
CA HIS A 212 -36.81 -1.54 7.77
C HIS A 212 -35.83 -0.72 6.92
N PHE A 213 -34.99 -1.40 6.16
CA PHE A 213 -33.96 -0.78 5.31
C PHE A 213 -34.08 -1.32 3.90
N ALA A 214 -34.05 -0.44 2.90
CA ALA A 214 -34.13 -0.81 1.50
C ALA A 214 -33.18 0.03 0.65
N ILE A 215 -32.49 -0.61 -0.30
CA ILE A 215 -31.77 0.11 -1.34
C ILE A 215 -32.79 0.52 -2.40
N LEU A 216 -32.90 1.82 -2.67
CA LEU A 216 -33.83 2.37 -3.66
C LEU A 216 -33.21 2.44 -5.06
N SER A 217 -31.94 2.85 -5.15
CA SER A 217 -31.23 3.03 -6.43
C SER A 217 -29.72 3.01 -6.22
N GLY A 218 -28.95 2.90 -7.31
CA GLY A 218 -27.48 2.94 -7.28
C GLY A 218 -26.80 1.61 -7.02
N ASN A 219 -27.52 0.49 -7.20
CA ASN A 219 -26.99 -0.88 -7.03
C ASN A 219 -27.24 -1.77 -8.25
N GLU A 220 -27.26 -1.19 -9.46
CA GLU A 220 -27.46 -1.90 -10.73
C GLU A 220 -26.43 -3.02 -10.92
N GLY A 221 -25.20 -2.77 -10.47
CA GLY A 221 -24.12 -3.74 -10.47
C GLY A 221 -24.10 -4.67 -9.26
N GLY A 222 -25.16 -4.77 -8.44
CA GLY A 222 -25.29 -5.75 -7.36
C GLY A 222 -24.11 -5.83 -6.40
N PHE A 223 -23.38 -4.73 -6.20
CA PHE A 223 -22.16 -4.68 -5.39
C PHE A 223 -22.48 -4.60 -3.90
N PHE A 224 -23.64 -4.05 -3.55
CA PHE A 224 -24.00 -3.74 -2.17
C PHE A 224 -25.22 -4.54 -1.73
N ALA A 225 -25.25 -4.90 -0.46
CA ALA A 225 -26.45 -5.39 0.21
C ALA A 225 -26.68 -4.60 1.49
N VAL A 226 -27.95 -4.45 1.85
CA VAL A 226 -28.34 -3.85 3.13
C VAL A 226 -28.93 -4.93 4.02
N ARG A 227 -28.49 -4.98 5.28
CA ARG A 227 -28.99 -5.93 6.27
C ARG A 227 -29.16 -5.29 7.63
N LYS A 228 -30.01 -5.89 8.44
CA LYS A 228 -30.26 -5.46 9.83
C LYS A 228 -29.28 -6.16 10.77
N VAL A 229 -28.76 -5.43 11.75
CA VAL A 229 -27.86 -5.93 12.81
C VAL A 229 -28.43 -5.52 14.17
N ASP A 230 -28.52 -6.49 15.08
CA ASP A 230 -28.95 -6.32 16.48
C ASP A 230 -30.33 -5.65 16.68
N GLY A 231 -31.24 -5.77 15.71
CA GLY A 231 -32.61 -5.23 15.83
C GLY A 231 -32.74 -3.70 15.65
N HIS A 232 -31.63 -2.96 15.78
CA HIS A 232 -31.66 -1.49 15.89
C HIS A 232 -30.67 -0.77 14.97
N ARG A 233 -29.86 -1.50 14.21
CA ARG A 233 -28.88 -0.93 13.28
C ARG A 233 -29.05 -1.56 11.90
N GLY A 234 -28.78 -0.78 10.87
CA GLY A 234 -28.65 -1.22 9.50
C GLY A 234 -27.18 -1.16 9.09
N VAL A 235 -26.75 -2.10 8.27
CA VAL A 235 -25.40 -2.15 7.73
C VAL A 235 -25.48 -2.33 6.23
N VAL A 236 -24.66 -1.56 5.52
CA VAL A 236 -24.41 -1.73 4.09
C VAL A 236 -23.10 -2.47 3.95
N SER A 237 -23.15 -3.59 3.24
CA SER A 237 -22.00 -4.46 3.04
C SER A 237 -21.70 -4.55 1.54
N LEU A 238 -20.43 -4.36 1.19
CA LEU A 238 -19.88 -4.73 -0.12
C LEU A 238 -19.92 -6.26 -0.23
N GLN A 239 -20.66 -6.78 -1.20
CA GLN A 239 -20.81 -8.21 -1.45
C GLN A 239 -19.77 -8.76 -2.42
N ARG A 240 -19.34 -7.93 -3.37
CA ARG A 240 -18.32 -8.27 -4.35
C ARG A 240 -17.49 -7.05 -4.69
N PRO A 241 -16.22 -7.23 -5.12
CA PRO A 241 -15.36 -6.10 -5.41
C PRO A 241 -15.86 -5.27 -6.60
N VAL A 242 -15.62 -3.97 -6.55
CA VAL A 242 -15.84 -3.07 -7.69
C VAL A 242 -14.55 -3.06 -8.51
N PRO A 243 -14.57 -3.52 -9.78
CA PRO A 243 -13.34 -3.78 -10.53
C PRO A 243 -12.66 -2.52 -11.04
N GLU A 244 -13.47 -1.54 -11.46
CA GLU A 244 -13.00 -0.31 -12.11
C GLU A 244 -13.33 0.92 -11.26
N PRO A 245 -12.45 1.94 -11.25
CA PRO A 245 -12.70 3.19 -10.54
C PRO A 245 -13.99 3.83 -11.02
N ARG A 246 -14.83 4.26 -10.09
CA ARG A 246 -16.13 4.88 -10.39
C ARG A 246 -16.73 5.54 -9.17
N ASP A 247 -17.55 6.55 -9.43
CA ASP A 247 -18.35 7.22 -8.42
C ASP A 247 -19.77 6.64 -8.46
N LEU A 248 -20.27 6.21 -7.29
CA LEU A 248 -21.58 5.56 -7.15
C LEU A 248 -22.41 6.34 -6.14
N LEU A 249 -23.68 6.58 -6.46
CA LEU A 249 -24.65 7.15 -5.51
C LEU A 249 -25.66 6.09 -5.11
N LEU A 250 -25.49 5.51 -3.93
CA LEU A 250 -26.40 4.53 -3.36
C LEU A 250 -27.45 5.24 -2.50
N ARG A 251 -28.72 5.15 -2.90
CA ARG A 251 -29.84 5.72 -2.13
C ARG A 251 -30.47 4.65 -1.27
N ILE A 252 -30.48 4.87 0.03
CA ILE A 252 -30.95 3.90 1.01
C ILE A 252 -32.06 4.51 1.85
N GLN A 253 -33.21 3.86 1.83
CA GLN A 253 -34.34 4.21 2.67
C GLN A 253 -34.21 3.53 4.03
N MET A 254 -34.42 4.29 5.09
CA MET A 254 -34.66 3.80 6.44
C MET A 254 -36.08 4.16 6.85
N GLN A 255 -36.87 3.16 7.22
CA GLN A 255 -38.21 3.34 7.80
C GLN A 255 -38.19 2.91 9.26
N VAL A 256 -38.74 3.76 10.12
CA VAL A 256 -38.94 3.47 11.54
C VAL A 256 -40.44 3.46 11.81
N SER A 257 -40.98 2.31 12.20
CA SER A 257 -42.36 2.16 12.64
C SER A 257 -42.42 2.17 14.17
N ARG A 258 -43.16 3.15 14.73
CA ARG A 258 -43.37 3.34 16.17
C ARG A 258 -44.85 3.57 16.44
N HIS A 259 -45.47 2.67 17.22
CA HIS A 259 -46.90 2.74 17.57
C HIS A 259 -47.83 2.99 16.37
N GLY A 260 -47.59 2.33 15.25
CA GLY A 260 -48.38 2.47 14.02
C GLY A 260 -48.07 3.70 13.16
N ARG A 261 -47.19 4.61 13.61
CA ARG A 261 -46.67 5.71 12.78
C ARG A 261 -45.37 5.29 12.10
N VAL A 262 -45.30 5.46 10.79
CA VAL A 262 -44.09 5.21 10.01
C VAL A 262 -43.41 6.54 9.70
N SER A 263 -42.12 6.61 9.98
CA SER A 263 -41.26 7.72 9.58
C SER A 263 -40.17 7.24 8.64
N THR A 264 -39.92 8.00 7.59
CA THR A 264 -38.95 7.65 6.55
C THR A 264 -37.78 8.62 6.60
N SER A 265 -36.56 8.12 6.45
CA SER A 265 -35.35 8.90 6.20
C SER A 265 -34.60 8.32 5.01
N LEU A 266 -33.87 9.17 4.29
CA LEU A 266 -33.07 8.78 3.13
C LEU A 266 -31.59 9.02 3.45
N ALA A 267 -30.76 8.01 3.24
CA ALA A 267 -29.32 8.12 3.23
C ALA A 267 -28.83 8.10 1.78
N GLU A 268 -28.05 9.10 1.40
CA GLU A 268 -27.40 9.19 0.10
C GLU A 268 -25.91 8.90 0.30
N LEU A 269 -25.48 7.68 -0.04
CA LEU A 269 -24.08 7.28 0.07
C LEU A 269 -23.38 7.55 -1.27
N TRP A 270 -22.58 8.60 -1.31
CA TRP A 270 -21.63 8.85 -2.38
C TRP A 270 -20.38 8.03 -2.13
N ILE A 271 -20.17 7.00 -2.93
CA ILE A 271 -19.08 6.05 -2.83
C ILE A 271 -18.09 6.33 -3.96
N PHE A 272 -16.91 6.81 -3.60
CA PHE A 272 -15.80 7.10 -4.52
C PHE A 272 -14.86 5.90 -4.55
N VAL A 273 -15.01 5.05 -5.57
CA VAL A 273 -14.12 3.91 -5.79
C VAL A 273 -12.91 4.37 -6.59
N THR A 274 -11.73 4.30 -6.00
CA THR A 274 -10.49 4.81 -6.60
C THR A 274 -9.59 3.67 -7.07
N ALA A 275 -8.62 3.95 -7.95
CA ALA A 275 -7.71 2.91 -8.42
C ALA A 275 -6.85 2.36 -7.26
N GLN A 276 -6.74 1.04 -7.17
CA GLN A 276 -5.78 0.40 -6.28
C GLN A 276 -4.34 0.69 -6.75
N LEU A 277 -3.44 0.95 -5.79
CA LEU A 277 -2.00 1.07 -6.02
C LEU A 277 -1.33 -0.28 -6.15
#